data_AF-A0A8T3WGW4-F1
#
_entry.id   AF-A0A8T3WGW4-F1
#
_cell.length_a   1.000
_cell.length_b   1.000
_cell.length_c   1.000
_cell.angle_alpha   90.00
_cell.angle_beta   90.00
_cell.angle_gamma   90.00
#
_symmetry.space_group_name_H-M   'P 1'
#
loop_
_entity.id
_entity.type
_entity.pdbx_description
1 polymer ?
#
loop_
_entity_poly.entity_id
_entity_poly.type
_entity_poly.pdbx_seq_one_letter_code
_entity_poly.pdbx_strand_id
1 'polypeptide(L)'
;MTKSLDVKVKVNGKESYLIEFPVGDWSDDGHGRCDYYHVLSNKPINKVREAHFKAEETLGIDIGSICSNNEDSHLNPALAEKLKELGYCISKIGFPGVWDDSIILDSGDIFNIWTFLLSKIDPSLKLKRLDAPSISFYGKDKKGRYINTPGYGCFCVK
;
A
#
# COMPACT_ATOMS: atom_id res chain seq x y z
N MET A 1 5.14 -23.23 2.86
CA MET A 1 4.30 -22.84 4.03
C MET A 1 5.03 -21.75 4.81
N THR A 2 4.78 -20.49 4.48
CA THR A 2 5.30 -19.36 5.27
C THR A 2 4.46 -19.28 6.53
N LYS A 3 5.06 -19.54 7.70
CA LYS A 3 4.38 -19.29 8.97
C LYS A 3 4.04 -17.79 8.99
N SER A 4 2.76 -17.47 8.94
CA SER A 4 2.24 -16.14 9.23
C SER A 4 2.59 -15.82 10.68
N LEU A 5 3.76 -15.24 10.92
CA LEU A 5 4.19 -14.82 12.25
C LEU A 5 3.37 -13.57 12.60
N ASP A 6 2.48 -13.69 13.57
CA ASP A 6 1.89 -12.51 14.23
C ASP A 6 3.02 -11.80 14.99
N VAL A 7 3.69 -10.86 14.32
CA VAL A 7 4.76 -10.06 14.93
C VAL A 7 4.12 -9.06 15.89
N LYS A 8 4.16 -9.39 17.18
CA LYS A 8 3.68 -8.50 18.24
C LYS A 8 4.76 -7.51 18.65
N VAL A 9 4.39 -6.24 18.73
CA VAL A 9 5.26 -5.15 19.17
C VAL A 9 4.59 -4.37 20.31
N LYS A 10 5.39 -3.76 21.19
CA LYS A 10 4.89 -2.88 22.24
C LYS A 10 5.13 -1.42 21.85
N VAL A 11 4.05 -0.64 21.79
CA VAL A 11 4.09 0.80 21.48
C VAL A 11 3.43 1.54 22.62
N ASN A 12 4.18 2.40 23.31
CA ASN A 12 3.72 3.13 24.51
C ASN A 12 3.09 2.20 25.58
N GLY A 13 3.68 1.03 25.78
CA GLY A 13 3.22 0.02 26.74
C GLY A 13 2.01 -0.81 26.28
N LYS A 14 1.43 -0.55 25.11
CA LYS A 14 0.31 -1.33 24.54
C LYS A 14 0.82 -2.30 23.49
N GLU A 15 0.27 -3.51 23.49
CA GLU A 15 0.55 -4.51 22.46
C GLU A 15 -0.13 -4.13 21.14
N SER A 16 0.57 -4.33 20.02
CA SER A 16 0.08 -4.11 18.65
C SER A 16 0.69 -5.16 17.73
N TYR A 17 0.06 -5.38 16.57
CA TYR A 17 0.55 -6.29 15.54
C TYR A 17 1.22 -5.49 14.44
N LEU A 18 2.46 -5.82 14.11
CA LEU A 18 3.16 -5.26 12.96
C LEU A 18 2.81 -6.08 11.73
N ILE A 19 2.26 -5.43 10.71
CA ILE A 19 1.83 -6.06 9.46
C ILE A 19 2.45 -5.29 8.29
N GLU A 20 3.00 -6.03 7.34
CA GLU A 20 3.52 -5.50 6.08
C GLU A 20 2.49 -5.73 4.96
N PHE A 21 2.24 -4.68 4.19
CA PHE A 21 1.32 -4.64 3.05
C PHE A 21 2.15 -4.47 1.78
N PRO A 22 2.25 -5.49 0.92
CA PRO A 22 2.86 -5.36 -0.39
C PRO A 22 1.89 -4.66 -1.35
N VAL A 23 2.35 -3.60 -2.03
CA VAL A 23 1.60 -2.95 -3.11
C VAL A 23 2.41 -3.04 -4.40
N GLY A 24 1.79 -3.58 -5.45
CA GLY A 24 2.45 -3.93 -6.71
C GLY A 24 2.71 -5.42 -6.82
N ASP A 25 3.58 -5.80 -7.76
CA ASP A 25 3.92 -7.19 -8.01
C ASP A 25 4.71 -7.80 -6.84
N TRP A 26 3.99 -8.54 -5.98
CA TRP A 26 4.56 -9.23 -4.83
C TRP A 26 5.36 -10.48 -5.19
N SER A 27 5.31 -10.94 -6.45
CA SER A 27 5.92 -12.19 -6.90
C SER A 27 7.40 -12.04 -7.27
N ASP A 28 7.88 -10.80 -7.44
CA ASP A 28 9.28 -10.45 -7.74
C ASP A 28 9.83 -11.15 -9.00
N ASP A 29 8.95 -11.46 -9.97
CA ASP A 29 9.28 -12.25 -11.16
C ASP A 29 9.91 -11.44 -12.31
N GLY A 30 10.20 -10.17 -12.06
CA GLY A 30 11.04 -9.33 -12.93
C GLY A 30 10.40 -8.04 -13.43
N HIS A 31 9.18 -7.70 -13.01
CA HIS A 31 8.43 -6.55 -13.54
C HIS A 31 8.54 -5.24 -12.74
N GLY A 32 9.34 -5.22 -11.67
CA GLY A 32 9.76 -3.98 -11.03
C GLY A 32 8.89 -3.55 -9.85
N ARG A 33 9.60 -3.33 -8.73
CA ARG A 33 9.24 -2.58 -7.52
C ARG A 33 7.83 -2.85 -6.95
N CYS A 34 7.76 -3.85 -6.08
CA CYS A 34 6.79 -3.84 -4.98
C CYS A 34 7.21 -2.82 -3.93
N ASP A 35 6.27 -1.98 -3.49
CA ASP A 35 6.45 -1.12 -2.32
C ASP A 35 5.84 -1.79 -1.08
N TYR A 36 6.60 -1.80 0.01
CA TYR A 36 6.19 -2.44 1.26
C TYR A 36 5.80 -1.40 2.31
N TYR A 37 4.52 -1.40 2.66
CA TYR A 37 3.95 -0.51 3.67
C TYR A 37 3.81 -1.22 5.00
N HIS A 38 4.32 -0.62 6.08
CA HIS A 38 4.22 -1.19 7.41
C HIS A 38 3.12 -0.51 8.22
N VAL A 39 2.31 -1.30 8.93
CA VAL A 39 1.26 -0.77 9.83
C VAL A 39 1.31 -1.42 11.21
N LEU A 40 0.91 -0.63 12.21
CA LEU A 40 0.49 -1.13 13.50
C LEU A 40 -1.01 -1.38 13.48
N SER A 41 -1.41 -2.61 13.77
CA SER A 41 -2.80 -3.05 13.87
C SER A 41 -3.17 -3.36 15.32
N ASN A 42 -4.41 -3.07 15.70
CA ASN A 42 -4.99 -3.54 16.96
C ASN A 42 -5.49 -5.00 16.90
N LYS A 43 -5.47 -5.62 15.73
CA LYS A 43 -5.92 -7.01 15.49
C LYS A 43 -4.84 -7.83 14.76
N PRO A 44 -4.79 -9.15 14.98
CA PRO A 44 -3.84 -10.03 14.29
C PRO A 44 -4.11 -10.08 12.77
N ILE A 45 -3.11 -10.51 12.01
CA ILE A 45 -3.14 -10.48 10.54
C ILE A 45 -4.31 -11.28 9.95
N ASN A 46 -4.73 -12.35 10.60
CA ASN A 46 -5.87 -13.16 10.14
C ASN A 46 -7.18 -12.37 10.14
N LYS A 47 -7.38 -11.44 11.09
CA LYS A 47 -8.57 -10.56 11.08
C LYS A 47 -8.52 -9.51 9.98
N VAL A 48 -7.32 -9.03 9.65
CA VAL A 48 -7.10 -8.13 8.51
C VAL A 48 -7.38 -8.87 7.19
N ARG A 49 -6.93 -10.12 7.06
CA ARG A 49 -7.22 -10.99 5.90
C ARG A 49 -8.71 -11.29 5.77
N GLU A 50 -9.38 -11.66 6.86
CA GLU A 50 -10.83 -11.87 6.88
C GLU A 50 -11.58 -10.62 6.37
N ALA A 51 -11.16 -9.42 6.78
CA ALA A 51 -11.74 -8.18 6.27
C ALA A 51 -11.47 -8.02 4.77
N HIS A 52 -10.25 -8.28 4.29
CA HIS A 52 -9.93 -8.22 2.86
C HIS A 52 -10.82 -9.15 2.03
N PHE A 53 -10.97 -10.42 2.43
CA PHE A 53 -11.79 -11.39 1.68
C PHE A 53 -13.29 -11.06 1.68
N LYS A 54 -13.78 -10.30 2.67
CA LYS A 54 -15.18 -9.86 2.74
C LYS A 54 -15.49 -8.64 1.90
N ALA A 55 -14.50 -8.00 1.28
CA ALA A 55 -14.68 -6.74 0.58
C ALA A 55 -15.68 -6.85 -0.58
N GLU A 56 -15.59 -7.92 -1.36
CA GLU A 56 -16.50 -8.12 -2.48
C GLU A 56 -17.94 -8.37 -2.00
N GLU A 57 -18.12 -9.25 -1.01
CA GLU A 57 -19.44 -9.55 -0.43
C GLU A 57 -20.07 -8.32 0.25
N THR A 58 -19.26 -7.53 0.97
CA THR A 58 -19.76 -6.44 1.83
C THR A 58 -19.92 -5.12 1.07
N LEU A 59 -18.98 -4.82 0.17
CA LEU A 59 -18.88 -3.52 -0.51
C LEU A 59 -19.07 -3.63 -2.03
N GLY A 60 -19.14 -4.84 -2.59
CA GLY A 60 -19.13 -5.03 -4.05
C GLY A 60 -17.83 -4.56 -4.69
N ILE A 61 -16.71 -4.61 -3.97
CA ILE A 61 -15.38 -4.19 -4.43
C ILE A 61 -14.41 -5.34 -4.23
N ASP A 62 -13.84 -5.85 -5.32
CA ASP A 62 -12.65 -6.71 -5.27
C ASP A 62 -11.40 -5.84 -5.09
N ILE A 63 -10.80 -5.88 -3.89
CA ILE A 63 -9.59 -5.13 -3.57
C ILE A 63 -8.41 -5.58 -4.45
N GLY A 64 -8.35 -6.86 -4.83
CA GLY A 64 -7.27 -7.40 -5.67
C GLY A 64 -7.31 -6.87 -7.10
N SER A 65 -8.47 -6.39 -7.56
CA SER A 65 -8.65 -5.84 -8.90
C SER A 65 -8.14 -4.41 -9.09
N ILE A 66 -7.85 -3.69 -7.99
CA ILE A 66 -7.39 -2.29 -8.03
C ILE A 66 -6.05 -2.23 -8.76
N CYS A 67 -6.01 -1.60 -9.94
CA CYS A 67 -4.80 -1.47 -10.75
C CYS A 67 -4.15 -2.84 -11.07
N SER A 68 -4.97 -3.85 -11.37
CA SER A 68 -4.53 -5.23 -11.55
C SER A 68 -3.99 -5.56 -12.96
N ASN A 69 -4.16 -4.67 -13.93
CA ASN A 69 -3.59 -4.86 -15.26
C ASN A 69 -2.12 -4.44 -15.28
N ASN A 70 -1.34 -5.04 -16.18
CA ASN A 70 0.07 -4.68 -16.33
C ASN A 70 0.22 -3.19 -16.71
N GLU A 71 1.13 -2.49 -16.03
CA GLU A 71 1.38 -1.04 -16.16
C GLU A 71 0.15 -0.14 -15.88
N ASP A 72 -0.91 -0.68 -15.25
CA ASP A 72 -2.10 0.09 -14.94
C ASP A 72 -1.96 0.84 -13.63
N SER A 73 -1.79 2.15 -13.75
CA SER A 73 -1.81 3.08 -12.62
C SER A 73 -3.13 3.85 -12.52
N HIS A 74 -4.18 3.47 -13.24
CA HIS A 74 -5.38 4.27 -13.35
C HIS A 74 -6.51 3.77 -12.45
N LEU A 75 -7.11 4.68 -11.70
CA LEU A 75 -8.32 4.36 -10.95
C LEU A 75 -9.51 4.26 -11.91
N ASN A 76 -10.11 3.07 -11.96
CA ASN A 76 -11.35 2.85 -12.71
C ASN A 76 -12.45 3.84 -12.26
N PRO A 77 -13.12 4.56 -13.19
CA PRO A 77 -14.17 5.52 -12.84
C PRO A 77 -15.32 4.94 -11.99
N ALA A 78 -15.74 3.70 -12.26
CA ALA A 78 -16.78 3.03 -11.48
C ALA A 78 -16.33 2.74 -10.04
N LEU A 79 -15.04 2.41 -9.84
CA LEU A 79 -14.46 2.27 -8.52
C LEU A 79 -14.33 3.63 -7.82
N ALA A 80 -13.95 4.69 -8.56
CA ALA A 80 -13.86 6.05 -8.02
C ALA A 80 -15.21 6.53 -7.47
N GLU A 81 -16.32 6.30 -8.18
CA GLU A 81 -17.66 6.63 -7.70
C GLU A 81 -18.03 5.84 -6.44
N LYS A 82 -17.81 4.51 -6.41
CA LYS A 82 -18.02 3.71 -5.21
C LYS A 82 -17.20 4.20 -4.02
N LEU A 83 -15.94 4.57 -4.23
CA LEU A 83 -15.09 5.13 -3.19
C LEU A 83 -15.65 6.44 -2.64
N LYS A 84 -16.17 7.33 -3.50
CA LYS A 84 -16.84 8.57 -3.08
C LYS A 84 -18.11 8.28 -2.26
N GLU A 85 -18.94 7.32 -2.69
CA GLU A 85 -20.14 6.90 -1.96
C GLU A 85 -19.81 6.36 -0.56
N LEU A 86 -18.69 5.63 -0.43
CA LEU A 86 -18.18 5.16 0.85
C LEU A 86 -17.54 6.27 1.69
N GLY A 87 -17.39 7.49 1.15
CA GLY A 87 -16.84 8.67 1.83
C GLY A 87 -15.32 8.81 1.71
N TYR A 88 -14.69 8.19 0.71
CA TYR A 88 -13.28 8.41 0.40
C TYR A 88 -13.08 9.76 -0.28
N CYS A 89 -12.04 10.49 0.14
CA CYS A 89 -11.73 11.80 -0.39
C CYS A 89 -10.75 11.67 -1.56
N ILE A 90 -11.28 11.52 -2.79
CA ILE A 90 -10.50 11.36 -4.02
C ILE A 90 -9.54 12.53 -4.28
N SER A 91 -9.86 13.74 -3.84
CA SER A 91 -8.98 14.92 -3.97
C SER A 91 -7.66 14.82 -3.18
N LYS A 92 -7.48 13.76 -2.38
CA LYS A 92 -6.22 13.45 -1.70
C LYS A 92 -5.25 12.61 -2.54
N ILE A 93 -5.67 12.13 -3.71
CA ILE A 93 -4.85 11.35 -4.65
C ILE A 93 -3.92 12.30 -5.41
N GLY A 94 -2.64 11.95 -5.49
CA GLY A 94 -1.55 12.92 -5.42
C GLY A 94 -1.12 13.65 -6.69
N PHE A 95 -1.52 13.26 -7.90
CA PHE A 95 -0.89 13.81 -9.11
C PHE A 95 -1.87 14.56 -10.06
N PRO A 96 -1.68 15.89 -10.26
CA PRO A 96 -2.42 16.69 -11.25
C PRO A 96 -1.83 16.52 -12.66
N GLY A 97 -1.48 15.29 -13.04
CA GLY A 97 -1.17 14.95 -14.42
C GLY A 97 -2.44 14.40 -15.06
N VAL A 98 -3.30 15.28 -15.59
CA VAL A 98 -4.44 14.84 -16.39
C VAL A 98 -3.89 14.31 -17.71
N TRP A 99 -3.74 12.99 -17.82
CA TRP A 99 -3.73 12.32 -19.11
C TRP A 99 -5.14 11.77 -19.31
N ASP A 100 -5.90 12.39 -20.21
CA ASP A 100 -7.19 11.86 -20.68
C ASP A 100 -8.21 11.59 -19.55
N ASP A 101 -8.43 12.57 -18.66
CA ASP A 101 -9.42 12.54 -17.56
C ASP A 101 -9.30 11.37 -16.55
N SER A 102 -8.16 10.69 -16.55
CA SER A 102 -7.90 9.54 -15.67
C SER A 102 -7.18 9.95 -14.37
N ILE A 103 -7.50 9.25 -13.27
CA ILE A 103 -6.84 9.45 -11.97
C ILE A 103 -5.68 8.46 -11.89
N ILE A 104 -4.45 8.98 -11.89
CA ILE A 104 -3.23 8.18 -11.73
C ILE A 104 -2.98 7.96 -10.23
N LEU A 105 -2.79 6.71 -9.83
CA LEU A 105 -2.45 6.28 -8.47
C LEU A 105 -0.97 5.95 -8.38
N ASP A 106 -0.32 6.40 -7.32
CA ASP A 106 0.92 5.76 -6.87
C ASP A 106 0.64 4.60 -5.89
N SER A 107 1.68 3.88 -5.49
CA SER A 107 1.55 2.76 -4.55
C SER A 107 1.02 3.21 -3.17
N GLY A 108 1.26 4.46 -2.79
CA GLY A 108 0.79 5.05 -1.55
C GLY A 108 -0.71 5.32 -1.61
N ASP A 109 -1.21 5.80 -2.74
CA ASP A 109 -2.64 5.97 -2.99
C ASP A 109 -3.38 4.63 -2.95
N ILE A 110 -2.84 3.58 -3.60
CA ILE A 110 -3.41 2.23 -3.54
C ILE A 110 -3.43 1.70 -2.10
N PHE A 111 -2.33 1.86 -1.35
CA PHE A 111 -2.29 1.48 0.06
C PHE A 111 -3.34 2.22 0.90
N ASN A 112 -3.52 3.51 0.67
CA ASN A 112 -4.51 4.33 1.39
C ASN A 112 -5.95 3.88 1.07
N ILE A 113 -6.25 3.58 -0.20
CA ILE A 113 -7.55 3.04 -0.61
C ILE A 113 -7.77 1.67 0.06
N TRP A 114 -6.79 0.79 0.01
CA TRP A 114 -6.90 -0.55 0.61
C TRP A 114 -7.20 -0.47 2.11
N THR A 115 -6.41 0.27 2.88
CA THR A 115 -6.63 0.40 4.33
C THR A 115 -7.95 1.10 4.67
N PHE A 116 -8.39 2.05 3.83
CA PHE A 116 -9.72 2.64 3.95
C PHE A 116 -10.83 1.60 3.77
N LEU A 117 -10.78 0.77 2.72
CA LEU A 117 -11.79 -0.26 2.46
C LEU A 117 -11.87 -1.27 3.62
N LEU A 118 -10.72 -1.69 4.15
CA LEU A 118 -10.67 -2.55 5.32
C LEU A 118 -11.36 -1.91 6.55
N SER A 119 -11.20 -0.59 6.74
CA SER A 119 -11.87 0.13 7.83
C SER A 119 -13.40 0.23 7.64
N LYS A 120 -13.90 0.13 6.40
CA LYS A 120 -15.34 0.09 6.12
C LYS A 120 -15.94 -1.28 6.39
N ILE A 121 -15.18 -2.34 6.14
CA ILE A 121 -15.59 -3.72 6.39
C ILE A 121 -15.55 -4.04 7.88
N ASP A 122 -14.54 -3.55 8.59
CA ASP A 122 -14.42 -3.69 10.03
C ASP A 122 -14.13 -2.33 10.70
N PRO A 123 -15.17 -1.59 11.12
CA PRO A 123 -15.01 -0.28 11.77
C PRO A 123 -14.21 -0.31 13.08
N SER A 124 -14.00 -1.48 13.67
CA SER A 124 -13.20 -1.65 14.88
C SER A 124 -11.72 -1.94 14.60
N LEU A 125 -11.36 -2.20 13.34
CA LEU A 125 -10.00 -2.36 12.88
C LEU A 125 -9.30 -1.00 12.81
N LYS A 126 -8.17 -0.89 13.49
CA LYS A 126 -7.34 0.32 13.55
C LYS A 126 -6.00 0.00 12.94
N LEU A 127 -5.73 0.55 11.76
CA LEU A 127 -4.46 0.45 11.06
C LEU A 127 -3.76 1.79 11.11
N LYS A 128 -2.58 1.84 11.72
CA LYS A 128 -1.73 3.03 11.76
C LYS A 128 -0.50 2.79 10.90
N ARG A 129 -0.40 3.49 9.77
CA ARG A 129 0.82 3.50 8.94
C ARG A 129 2.02 3.94 9.76
N LEU A 130 3.12 3.21 9.61
CA LEU A 130 4.43 3.56 10.13
C LEU A 130 5.19 4.28 9.02
N ASP A 131 5.28 5.60 9.13
CA ASP A 131 6.19 6.36 8.29
C ASP A 131 7.60 6.22 8.88
N ALA A 132 8.35 5.26 8.35
CA ALA A 132 9.76 5.18 8.67
C ALA A 132 10.45 6.43 8.12
N PRO A 133 11.25 7.15 8.92
CA PRO A 133 12.14 8.16 8.35
C PRO A 133 13.03 7.48 7.31
N SER A 134 13.32 8.15 6.20
CA SER A 134 14.29 7.66 5.22
C SER A 134 15.65 7.51 5.91
N ILE A 135 15.93 6.31 6.41
CA ILE A 135 17.22 5.89 6.97
C ILE A 135 18.14 5.36 5.87
N SER A 136 17.71 5.49 4.63
CA SER A 136 18.39 4.98 3.46
C SER A 136 19.80 5.57 3.37
N PHE A 137 20.78 4.71 3.12
CA PHE A 137 22.19 5.10 2.95
C PHE A 137 22.45 5.78 1.59
N TYR A 138 21.43 6.33 0.92
CA TYR A 138 21.56 7.05 -0.35
C TYR A 138 20.98 8.46 -0.23
N GLY A 139 21.43 9.37 -1.09
CA GLY A 139 21.01 10.78 -1.11
C GLY A 139 22.14 11.76 -0.79
N LYS A 140 21.79 13.05 -0.63
CA LYS A 140 22.73 14.11 -0.27
C LYS A 140 22.99 14.11 1.22
N ASP A 141 24.26 14.14 1.60
CA ASP A 141 24.64 14.47 2.97
C ASP A 141 24.55 15.98 3.25
N LYS A 142 24.83 16.40 4.49
CA LYS A 142 24.84 17.81 4.89
C LYS A 142 25.85 18.69 4.13
N LYS A 143 26.80 18.08 3.41
CA LYS A 143 27.79 18.76 2.57
C LYS A 143 27.41 18.73 1.07
N GLY A 144 26.21 18.24 0.74
CA GLY A 144 25.71 18.12 -0.62
C GLY A 144 26.33 17.00 -1.44
N ARG A 145 27.09 16.08 -0.82
CA ARG A 145 27.74 14.95 -1.51
C ARG A 145 26.73 13.83 -1.74
N TYR A 146 26.79 13.19 -2.90
CA TYR A 146 26.05 11.98 -3.20
C TYR A 146 26.87 10.73 -2.87
N ILE A 147 26.19 9.69 -2.42
CA ILE A 147 26.77 8.35 -2.29
C ILE A 147 26.61 7.65 -3.64
N ASN A 148 27.73 7.22 -4.24
CA ASN A 148 27.72 6.34 -5.41
C ASN A 148 27.26 4.95 -4.95
N THR A 149 26.04 4.56 -5.29
CA THR A 149 25.51 3.24 -4.95
C THR A 149 26.16 2.17 -5.84
N PRO A 150 26.70 1.08 -5.27
CA PRO A 150 27.22 -0.01 -6.07
C PRO A 150 26.08 -0.70 -6.84
N GLY A 151 26.37 -1.20 -8.05
CA GLY A 151 25.43 -2.02 -8.81
C GLY A 151 24.43 -1.27 -9.70
N TYR A 152 24.55 0.07 -9.83
CA TYR A 152 23.74 0.83 -10.78
C TYR A 152 23.98 0.33 -12.21
N GLY A 153 22.94 -0.25 -12.83
CA GLY A 153 23.02 -0.85 -14.17
C GLY A 153 23.46 -2.33 -14.22
N CYS A 154 23.74 -2.97 -13.07
CA CYS A 154 24.21 -4.37 -13.05
C CYS A 154 23.11 -5.42 -13.29
N PHE A 155 21.83 -5.05 -13.11
CA PHE A 155 20.69 -5.97 -13.21
C PHE A 155 19.74 -5.63 -14.37
N CYS A 156 20.20 -4.86 -15.35
CA CYS A 156 19.47 -4.68 -16.60
C CYS A 156 19.59 -5.99 -17.40
N VAL A 157 18.62 -6.88 -17.22
CA VAL A 157 18.48 -8.05 -18.10
C VAL A 157 18.18 -7.53 -19.50
N LYS A 158 18.94 -8.00 -20.49
CA LYS A 158 18.65 -7.80 -21.92
C LYS A 158 17.49 -8.68 -22.36
#